data_AF-A0A258FGI3-F1
#
_entry.id   AF-A0A258FGI3-F1
#
_cell.length_a   1.000
_cell.length_b   1.000
_cell.length_c   1.000
_cell.angle_alpha   90.00
_cell.angle_beta   90.00
_cell.angle_gamma   90.00
#
_symmetry.space_group_name_H-M   'P 1'
#
loop_
_entity.id
_entity.type
_entity.pdbx_description
1 polymer ?
#
loop_
_entity_poly.entity_id
_entity_poly.type
_entity_poly.pdbx_seq_one_letter_code
_entity_poly.pdbx_strand_id
1 'polypeptide(L)'
;MVERILQHGLRPEEAAQSAGVSVHTAYKWLRRFHEEGEHGLVDRSSRPHHCPHALPEATQARIVAARIERQTYRQISQTLSVGHSSVGRVLLRQGLNRLASLEPAPPVQRYEHDAPGEMLHLDI
;
A
#
# COMPACT_ATOMS: atom_id res chain seq x y z
N MET A 1 -25.99 -9.24 11.48
CA MET A 1 -26.47 -7.96 12.05
C MET A 1 -27.79 -7.56 11.43
N VAL A 2 -27.81 -7.16 10.14
CA VAL A 2 -29.00 -6.67 9.44
C VAL A 2 -30.13 -7.70 9.37
N GLU A 3 -29.81 -8.95 9.06
CA GLU A 3 -30.78 -10.07 9.07
C GLU A 3 -31.52 -10.22 10.41
N ARG A 4 -30.81 -10.11 11.54
CA ARG A 4 -31.42 -10.16 12.89
C ARG A 4 -32.48 -9.07 13.07
N ILE A 5 -32.27 -7.91 12.47
CA ILE A 5 -33.19 -6.77 12.60
C ILE A 5 -34.36 -6.92 11.63
N LEU A 6 -34.08 -7.22 10.35
CA LEU A 6 -35.11 -7.22 9.31
C LEU A 6 -35.92 -8.51 9.22
N GLN A 7 -35.30 -9.67 9.44
CA GLN A 7 -35.97 -10.97 9.30
C GLN A 7 -36.41 -11.53 10.64
N HIS A 8 -35.62 -11.33 11.69
CA HIS A 8 -35.93 -11.84 13.03
C HIS A 8 -36.59 -10.80 13.96
N GLY A 9 -36.77 -9.56 13.49
CA GLY A 9 -37.51 -8.51 14.20
C GLY A 9 -36.83 -7.96 15.46
N LEU A 10 -35.53 -8.21 15.66
CA LEU A 10 -34.81 -7.65 16.81
C LEU A 10 -34.69 -6.14 16.67
N ARG A 11 -34.73 -5.44 17.82
CA ARG A 11 -34.40 -4.01 17.84
C ARG A 11 -32.90 -3.81 17.56
N PRO A 12 -32.47 -2.71 16.92
CA PRO A 12 -31.05 -2.45 16.65
C PRO A 12 -30.14 -2.54 17.88
N GLU A 13 -30.65 -2.20 19.07
CA GLU A 13 -29.94 -2.29 20.34
C GLU A 13 -29.65 -3.75 20.75
N GLU A 14 -30.63 -4.63 20.59
CA GLU A 14 -30.52 -6.07 20.91
C GLU A 14 -29.62 -6.78 19.91
N ALA A 15 -29.74 -6.42 18.64
CA ALA A 15 -28.88 -6.92 17.58
C ALA A 15 -27.42 -6.46 17.79
N ALA A 16 -27.20 -5.20 18.19
CA ALA A 16 -25.89 -4.66 18.53
C ALA A 16 -25.26 -5.38 19.74
N GLN A 17 -26.01 -5.52 20.83
CA GLN A 17 -25.56 -6.20 22.04
C GLN A 17 -25.20 -7.66 21.79
N SER A 18 -26.04 -8.41 21.08
CA SER A 18 -25.78 -9.81 20.74
C SER A 18 -24.62 -10.03 19.77
N ALA A 19 -24.13 -8.98 19.11
CA ALA A 19 -22.98 -9.04 18.20
C ALA A 19 -21.73 -8.36 18.78
N GLY A 20 -21.79 -7.82 20.01
CA GLY A 20 -20.64 -7.15 20.65
C GLY A 20 -20.20 -5.85 19.99
N VAL A 21 -21.13 -5.12 19.34
CA VAL A 21 -20.83 -3.83 18.68
C VAL A 21 -21.69 -2.71 19.24
N SER A 22 -21.31 -1.46 18.97
CA SER A 22 -22.13 -0.30 19.35
C SER A 22 -23.43 -0.22 18.53
N VAL A 23 -24.48 0.33 19.14
CA VAL A 23 -25.76 0.60 18.45
C VAL A 23 -25.57 1.49 17.22
N HIS A 24 -24.64 2.46 17.28
CA HIS A 24 -24.28 3.29 16.14
C HIS A 24 -23.77 2.46 14.95
N THR A 25 -23.00 1.41 15.20
CA THR A 25 -22.54 0.48 14.16
C THR A 25 -23.70 -0.28 13.54
N ALA A 26 -24.68 -0.73 14.34
CA ALA A 26 -25.88 -1.39 13.82
C ALA A 26 -26.68 -0.46 12.89
N TYR A 27 -26.92 0.81 13.28
CA TYR A 27 -27.56 1.80 12.43
C TYR A 27 -26.78 2.12 11.16
N LYS A 28 -25.44 2.23 11.24
CA LYS A 28 -24.58 2.41 10.07
C LYS A 28 -24.75 1.27 9.07
N TRP A 29 -24.79 0.02 9.54
CA TRP A 29 -24.95 -1.16 8.67
C TRP A 29 -26.36 -1.22 8.07
N LEU A 30 -27.41 -0.92 8.85
CA LEU A 30 -28.78 -0.80 8.33
C LEU A 30 -28.89 0.27 7.25
N ARG A 31 -28.34 1.46 7.49
CA ARG A 31 -28.36 2.56 6.52
C ARG A 31 -27.70 2.12 5.21
N ARG A 32 -26.50 1.53 5.28
CA ARG A 32 -25.79 1.03 4.10
C ARG A 32 -26.57 -0.06 3.38
N PHE A 33 -27.22 -0.96 4.11
CA PHE A 33 -28.04 -1.99 3.50
C PHE A 33 -29.27 -1.42 2.80
N HIS A 34 -29.94 -0.42 3.37
CA HIS A 34 -31.05 0.24 2.69
C HIS A 34 -30.61 1.03 1.44
N GLU A 35 -29.43 1.66 1.47
CA GLU A 35 -28.90 2.45 0.35
C GLU A 35 -28.31 1.57 -0.78
N GLU A 36 -27.66 0.46 -0.44
CA GLU A 36 -26.80 -0.31 -1.37
C GLU A 36 -27.06 -1.84 -1.36
N GLY A 37 -28.00 -2.32 -0.56
CA GLY A 37 -28.27 -3.75 -0.38
C GLY A 37 -27.11 -4.50 0.28
N GLU A 38 -26.93 -5.76 -0.08
CA GLU A 38 -25.83 -6.62 0.39
C GLU A 38 -24.44 -6.02 0.10
N HIS A 39 -24.28 -5.27 -1.00
CA HIS A 39 -23.02 -4.60 -1.33
C HIS A 39 -22.60 -3.56 -0.29
N GLY A 40 -23.56 -2.94 0.40
CA GLY A 40 -23.28 -1.97 1.47
C GLY A 40 -22.66 -2.60 2.72
N LEU A 41 -22.72 -3.93 2.85
CA LEU A 41 -22.19 -4.68 3.99
C LEU A 41 -20.73 -5.13 3.79
N VAL A 42 -20.19 -4.97 2.59
CA VAL A 42 -18.78 -5.26 2.31
C VAL A 42 -17.88 -4.29 3.09
N ASP A 43 -16.75 -4.80 3.57
CA ASP A 43 -15.74 -3.99 4.25
C ASP A 43 -15.28 -2.83 3.36
N ARG A 44 -15.43 -1.62 3.89
CA ARG A 44 -14.90 -0.41 3.26
C ARG A 44 -13.54 -0.10 3.82
N SER A 45 -12.68 0.45 2.97
CA SER A 45 -11.39 0.97 3.43
C SER A 45 -11.60 1.97 4.56
N SER A 46 -10.87 1.80 5.66
CA SER A 46 -10.79 2.81 6.73
C SER A 46 -9.83 3.96 6.38
N ARG A 47 -9.29 3.97 5.16
CA ARG A 47 -8.38 5.02 4.71
C ARG A 47 -9.19 6.31 4.51
N PRO A 48 -8.66 7.46 4.95
CA PRO A 48 -9.31 8.74 4.72
C PRO A 48 -9.47 9.00 3.22
N HIS A 49 -10.62 9.55 2.82
CA HIS A 49 -10.87 9.95 1.43
C HIS A 49 -9.95 11.08 0.97
N HIS A 50 -9.52 11.94 1.90
CA HIS A 50 -8.66 13.09 1.62
C HIS A 50 -7.58 13.24 2.70
N CYS A 51 -6.35 13.52 2.27
CA CYS A 51 -5.21 13.79 3.15
C CYS A 51 -4.66 15.18 2.80
N PRO A 52 -5.01 16.26 3.54
CA PRO A 52 -4.62 17.63 3.19
C PRO A 52 -3.11 17.86 3.19
N HIS A 53 -2.35 17.06 3.96
CA HIS A 53 -0.89 17.12 4.00
C HIS A 53 -0.22 16.14 3.03
N ALA A 54 -0.98 15.55 2.10
CA ALA A 54 -0.40 14.77 1.02
C ALA A 54 0.43 15.69 0.11
N LEU A 55 1.58 15.20 -0.31
CA LEU A 55 2.39 15.94 -1.28
C LEU A 55 1.60 16.08 -2.60
N PRO A 56 1.60 17.26 -3.22
CA PRO A 56 1.04 17.44 -4.55
C PRO A 56 1.64 16.42 -5.52
N GLU A 57 0.82 15.89 -6.43
CA GLU A 57 1.24 14.89 -7.41
C GLU A 57 2.45 15.35 -8.23
N ALA A 58 2.49 16.62 -8.63
CA ALA A 58 3.63 17.23 -9.29
C ALA A 58 4.94 17.12 -8.48
N THR A 59 4.88 17.25 -7.15
CA THR A 59 6.06 17.09 -6.29
C THR A 59 6.46 15.61 -6.20
N GLN A 60 5.49 14.69 -6.16
CA GLN A 60 5.77 13.25 -6.19
C GLN A 60 6.44 12.84 -7.51
N ALA A 61 5.98 13.37 -8.64
CA ALA A 61 6.59 13.14 -9.95
C ALA A 61 8.05 13.65 -10.00
N ARG A 62 8.32 14.84 -9.44
CA ARG A 62 9.70 15.36 -9.32
C ARG A 62 10.60 14.49 -8.45
N ILE A 63 10.06 13.93 -7.35
CA ILE A 63 10.80 12.96 -6.52
C ILE A 63 11.17 11.71 -7.32
N VAL A 64 10.23 11.18 -8.10
CA VAL A 64 10.45 10.00 -8.95
C VAL A 64 11.48 10.29 -10.04
N ALA A 65 11.34 11.41 -10.75
CA ALA A 65 12.29 11.81 -11.80
C ALA A 65 13.72 11.94 -11.25
N ALA A 66 13.89 12.65 -10.13
CA ALA A 66 15.20 12.79 -9.48
C ALA A 66 15.75 11.42 -9.02
N ARG A 67 14.89 10.49 -8.61
CA ARG A 67 15.33 9.14 -8.25
C ARG A 67 15.79 8.33 -9.45
N ILE A 68 15.13 8.47 -10.60
CA ILE A 68 15.55 7.83 -11.87
C ILE A 68 16.92 8.35 -12.30
N GLU A 69 17.20 9.63 -12.09
CA GLU A 69 18.53 10.25 -12.23
C GLU A 69 19.54 9.81 -11.15
N ARG A 70 19.23 8.75 -10.40
CA ARG A 70 20.06 8.12 -9.35
C ARG A 70 20.37 9.03 -8.17
N GLN A 71 19.62 10.12 -7.97
CA GLN A 71 19.81 10.95 -6.78
C GLN A 71 19.47 10.16 -5.50
N THR A 72 20.27 10.38 -4.46
CA THR A 72 20.02 9.84 -3.11
C THR A 72 18.85 10.53 -2.45
N TYR A 73 18.26 9.91 -1.43
CA TYR A 73 17.12 10.50 -0.73
C TYR A 73 17.47 11.85 -0.09
N ARG A 74 18.71 12.00 0.41
CA ARG A 74 19.22 13.25 0.96
C ARG A 74 19.27 14.35 -0.09
N GLN A 75 19.82 14.06 -1.28
CA GLN A 75 19.87 15.03 -2.38
C GLN A 75 18.45 15.46 -2.80
N ILE A 76 17.54 14.50 -3.00
CA ILE A 76 16.15 14.79 -3.36
C ILE A 76 15.47 15.65 -2.29
N SER A 77 15.63 15.27 -1.01
CA SER A 77 15.05 15.99 0.13
C SER A 77 15.53 17.45 0.18
N GLN A 78 16.82 17.69 -0.01
CA GLN A 78 17.41 19.03 -0.01
C GLN A 78 16.96 19.85 -1.22
N THR A 79 17.07 19.30 -2.44
CA THR A 79 16.72 19.99 -3.68
C THR A 79 15.23 20.35 -3.76
N LEU A 80 14.35 19.47 -3.29
CA LEU A 80 12.91 19.67 -3.37
C LEU A 80 12.29 20.27 -2.10
N SER A 81 13.10 20.51 -1.05
CA SER A 81 12.62 20.94 0.27
C SER A 81 11.50 20.05 0.85
N VAL A 82 11.60 18.74 0.59
CA VAL A 82 10.66 17.72 1.08
C VAL A 82 11.32 16.93 2.20
N GLY A 83 10.59 16.66 3.28
CA GLY A 83 11.10 15.84 4.38
C GLY A 83 11.56 14.45 3.90
N HIS A 84 12.70 13.98 4.42
CA HIS A 84 13.34 12.71 4.02
C HIS A 84 12.38 11.51 4.12
N SER A 85 11.52 11.47 5.15
CA SER A 85 10.51 10.41 5.32
C SER A 85 9.41 10.42 4.27
N SER A 86 9.09 11.60 3.71
CA SER A 86 8.12 11.75 2.63
C SER A 86 8.70 11.27 1.30
N VAL A 87 9.97 11.62 1.02
CA VAL A 87 10.71 11.06 -0.13
C VAL A 87 10.70 9.54 -0.08
N GLY A 88 11.09 8.94 1.05
CA GLY A 88 11.08 7.49 1.22
C GLY A 88 9.69 6.87 1.04
N ARG A 89 8.64 7.47 1.61
CA ARG A 89 7.26 6.98 1.44
C ARG A 89 6.78 7.04 -0.02
N VAL A 90 7.11 8.10 -0.75
CA VAL A 90 6.77 8.23 -2.18
C VAL A 90 7.50 7.17 -2.99
N LEU A 91 8.82 7.04 -2.83
CA LEU A 91 9.62 6.08 -3.58
C LEU A 91 9.27 4.62 -3.27
N LEU A 92 8.94 4.30 -2.01
CA LEU A 92 8.49 2.96 -1.63
C LEU A 92 7.20 2.55 -2.33
N ARG A 93 6.21 3.47 -2.42
CA ARG A 93 4.94 3.19 -3.13
C ARG A 93 5.15 2.96 -4.62
N GLN A 94 6.21 3.52 -5.18
CA GLN A 94 6.59 3.37 -6.59
C GLN A 94 7.59 2.21 -6.83
N GLY A 95 8.00 1.49 -5.78
CA GLY A 95 8.99 0.41 -5.89
C GLY A 95 10.43 0.88 -6.15
N LEU A 96 10.71 2.19 -6.03
CA LEU A 96 12.01 2.83 -6.33
C LEU A 96 12.86 3.08 -5.07
N ASN A 97 12.60 2.32 -4.00
CA ASN A 97 13.24 2.56 -2.71
C ASN A 97 14.74 2.22 -2.73
N ARG A 98 15.19 1.28 -3.57
CA ARG A 98 16.59 0.90 -3.74
C ARG A 98 17.10 1.35 -5.10
N LEU A 99 18.37 1.77 -5.19
CA LEU A 99 18.97 2.12 -6.48
C LEU A 99 19.07 0.91 -7.41
N ALA A 100 19.29 -0.28 -6.85
CA ALA A 100 19.26 -1.54 -7.60
C ALA A 100 17.89 -1.82 -8.27
N SER A 101 16.81 -1.20 -7.80
CA SER A 101 15.49 -1.31 -8.45
C SER A 101 15.36 -0.50 -9.73
N LEU A 102 16.34 0.36 -10.05
CA LEU A 102 16.36 1.14 -11.30
C LEU A 102 16.88 0.34 -12.49
N GLU A 103 17.62 -0.73 -12.22
CA GLU A 103 18.23 -1.58 -13.24
C GLU A 103 17.57 -2.96 -13.21
N PRO A 104 17.39 -3.61 -14.38
CA PRO A 104 17.02 -5.01 -14.40
C PRO A 104 18.10 -5.82 -13.66
N ALA A 105 17.68 -6.86 -12.93
CA ALA A 105 18.63 -7.77 -12.32
C ALA A 105 19.52 -8.36 -13.43
N PRO A 106 20.86 -8.38 -13.25
CA PRO A 106 21.73 -9.00 -14.23
C PRO A 106 21.33 -10.48 -14.40
N PRO A 107 21.49 -11.04 -15.62
CA PRO A 107 21.22 -12.46 -15.83
C PRO A 107 22.09 -13.29 -14.89
N VAL A 108 21.54 -14.38 -14.36
CA VAL A 108 22.29 -15.31 -13.52
C VAL A 108 23.41 -15.91 -14.38
N GLN A 109 24.64 -15.48 -14.15
CA GLN A 109 25.81 -16.12 -14.74
C GLN A 109 26.11 -17.38 -13.92
N ARG A 110 25.76 -18.53 -14.47
CA ARG A 110 26.17 -19.82 -13.90
C ARG A 110 27.58 -20.11 -14.34
N TYR A 111 28.39 -20.55 -13.39
CA TYR A 111 29.74 -21.04 -13.66
C TYR A 111 29.62 -22.46 -14.21
N GLU A 112 29.37 -22.55 -15.52
CA GLU A 112 29.22 -23.79 -16.29
C GLU A 112 30.22 -23.77 -17.44
N HIS A 113 30.88 -24.89 -17.69
CA HIS A 113 31.82 -25.08 -18.79
C HIS A 113 31.50 -26.40 -19.49
N ASP A 114 31.60 -26.42 -20.83
CA ASP A 114 31.10 -27.51 -21.66
C ASP A 114 32.04 -28.72 -21.66
N ALA A 115 33.35 -28.50 -21.54
CA ALA A 115 34.33 -29.58 -21.55
C ALA A 115 35.03 -29.78 -20.19
N PRO A 116 35.33 -31.04 -19.82
CA PRO A 116 36.14 -31.33 -18.64
C PRO A 116 37.53 -30.68 -18.76
N GLY A 117 37.91 -29.90 -17.75
CA GLY A 117 39.19 -29.19 -17.69
C GLY A 117 39.13 -27.69 -18.05
N GLU A 118 38.00 -27.21 -18.58
CA GLU A 118 37.80 -25.77 -18.84
C GLU A 118 37.51 -24.95 -17.57
N MET A 119 37.12 -25.64 -16.50
CA MET A 119 36.85 -25.02 -15.21
C MET A 119 38.07 -25.15 -14.28
N LEU A 120 38.89 -24.11 -14.22
CA LEU A 120 39.96 -23.99 -13.23
C LEU A 120 39.45 -23.20 -12.02
N HIS A 121 39.36 -23.86 -10.86
CA HIS A 121 39.09 -23.19 -9.59
C HIS A 121 40.41 -22.89 -8.90
N LEU A 122 40.65 -21.63 -8.56
CA LEU A 122 41.81 -21.20 -7.79
C LEU A 122 41.33 -20.81 -6.40
N ASP A 123 41.61 -21.65 -5.41
CA ASP A 123 41.46 -21.31 -3.99
C ASP A 123 42.65 -20.44 -3.57
N ILE A 124 42.39 -19.25 -3.02
CA ILE A 124 43.38 -18.33 -2.44
C ILE A 124 43.28 -18.38 -0.92
#